data_AF-A0A9W8W3T6-F1
#
_entry.id   AF-A0A9W8W3T6-F1
#
_cell.length_a   1.000
_cell.length_b   1.000
_cell.length_c   1.000
_cell.angle_alpha   90.00
_cell.angle_beta   90.00
_cell.angle_gamma   90.00
#
_symmetry.space_group_name_H-M   'P 1'
#
loop_
_entity.id
_entity.type
_entity.pdbx_description
1 polymer ?
#
loop_
_entity_poly.entity_id
_entity_poly.type
_entity_poly.pdbx_seq_one_letter_code
_entity_poly.pdbx_strand_id
1 'polypeptide(L)'
;MSFRGGSRGRGGSGFGGRGGGRGGFQQRDMGPPAQILEMGKFVHACEGEMVCESINPKVPHFNAQIFLENKTAVGKVDEVLGPINQVFFTIKPTEGIQATSFKEGDKFYIGSEKLLPLD
;
A
#
# COMPACT_ATOMS: atom_id res chain seq x y z
N MET A 1 -51.09 -7.83 55.36
CA MET A 1 -50.39 -6.60 54.93
C MET A 1 -49.83 -6.92 53.54
N SER A 2 -50.56 -6.63 52.46
CA SER A 2 -50.39 -5.43 51.60
C SER A 2 -48.94 -5.37 51.07
N PHE A 3 -48.64 -5.42 49.77
CA PHE A 3 -49.07 -4.49 48.73
C PHE A 3 -49.21 -5.12 47.33
N ARG A 4 -50.24 -4.65 46.63
CA ARG A 4 -50.63 -4.78 45.21
C ARG A 4 -49.47 -4.32 44.30
N GLY A 5 -49.19 -4.87 43.12
CA GLY A 5 -50.08 -5.15 42.01
C GLY A 5 -50.14 -3.95 41.03
N GLY A 6 -49.61 -4.12 39.80
CA GLY A 6 -50.19 -3.50 38.59
C GLY A 6 -49.46 -2.36 37.85
N SER A 7 -48.83 -2.72 36.73
CA SER A 7 -49.00 -2.15 35.36
C SER A 7 -48.76 -0.66 35.00
N ARG A 8 -47.92 -0.51 33.95
CA ARG A 8 -48.03 0.38 32.75
C ARG A 8 -47.41 1.79 32.75
N GLY A 9 -46.59 2.03 31.70
CA GLY A 9 -46.25 3.35 31.12
C GLY A 9 -44.74 3.53 30.94
N ARG A 10 -44.09 3.07 29.86
CA ARG A 10 -43.96 3.68 28.51
C ARG A 10 -43.18 5.01 28.48
N GLY A 11 -42.02 4.97 27.81
CA GLY A 11 -41.15 6.09 27.41
C GLY A 11 -39.71 5.78 27.79
N GLY A 12 -38.79 5.36 26.92
CA GLY A 12 -38.51 5.82 25.56
C GLY A 12 -37.23 6.67 25.61
N SER A 13 -36.24 6.31 24.79
CA SER A 13 -34.89 6.92 24.61
C SER A 13 -33.78 6.19 25.39
N GLY A 14 -32.74 5.62 24.77
CA GLY A 14 -32.34 5.61 23.38
C GLY A 14 -30.97 4.92 23.23
N PHE A 15 -30.61 4.62 21.97
CA PHE A 15 -29.24 4.52 21.44
C PHE A 15 -28.29 3.56 22.18
N GLY A 16 -28.04 2.35 21.68
CA GLY A 16 -27.23 2.04 20.50
C GLY A 16 -26.23 0.95 20.95
N GLY A 17 -26.13 -0.22 20.33
CA GLY A 17 -25.82 -0.40 18.93
C GLY A 17 -24.29 -0.41 18.76
N ARG A 18 -23.75 -1.59 18.40
CA ARG A 18 -22.34 -1.92 18.05
C ARG A 18 -21.44 -2.24 19.24
N GLY A 19 -20.83 -3.43 19.30
CA GLY A 19 -20.29 -4.20 18.19
C GLY A 19 -18.78 -3.99 18.17
N GLY A 20 -18.03 -5.09 18.29
CA GLY A 20 -16.61 -5.11 18.61
C GLY A 20 -15.73 -4.21 17.75
N GLY A 21 -14.74 -3.60 18.39
CA GLY A 21 -13.65 -2.87 17.76
C GLY A 21 -12.31 -3.48 18.14
N ARG A 22 -12.07 -4.73 17.74
CA ARG A 22 -10.70 -5.24 17.55
C ARG A 22 -10.21 -4.67 16.22
N GLY A 23 -9.24 -3.77 16.23
CA GLY A 23 -8.57 -3.36 14.99
C GLY A 23 -8.11 -1.90 14.94
N GLY A 24 -7.21 -1.49 15.84
CA GLY A 24 -6.53 -0.19 15.77
C GLY A 24 -5.22 -0.22 14.96
N PHE A 25 -4.92 -1.31 14.25
CA PHE A 25 -3.60 -1.55 13.64
C PHE A 25 -3.63 -1.83 12.13
N GLN A 26 -4.72 -1.56 11.41
CA GLN A 26 -4.78 -1.80 9.96
C GLN A 26 -5.60 -0.71 9.25
N GLN A 27 -5.01 0.46 9.01
CA GLN A 27 -5.56 1.38 7.98
C GLN A 27 -4.64 2.53 7.53
N ARG A 28 -3.38 2.62 7.98
CA ARG A 28 -2.44 3.64 7.44
C ARG A 28 -1.88 3.27 6.06
N ASP A 29 -2.09 2.06 5.58
CA ASP A 29 -1.50 1.54 4.35
C ASP A 29 -2.43 1.55 3.12
N MET A 30 -3.65 2.09 3.21
CA MET A 30 -4.66 2.05 2.12
C MET A 30 -5.04 3.41 1.53
N GLY A 31 -4.24 4.46 1.78
CA GLY A 31 -4.41 5.75 1.10
C GLY A 31 -3.33 5.95 0.03
N PRO A 32 -3.64 6.60 -1.11
CA PRO A 32 -2.59 7.11 -1.99
C PRO A 32 -1.61 7.95 -1.18
N PRO A 33 -0.29 7.73 -1.28
CA PRO A 33 0.67 8.43 -0.47
C PRO A 33 0.57 9.95 -0.69
N ALA A 34 0.79 10.71 0.39
CA ALA A 34 0.75 12.17 0.35
C ALA A 34 1.77 12.71 -0.67
N GLN A 35 2.94 12.08 -0.72
CA GLN A 35 4.02 12.39 -1.66
C GLN A 35 4.54 11.10 -2.27
N ILE A 36 4.70 11.12 -3.59
CA ILE A 36 5.37 10.08 -4.36
C ILE A 36 6.77 10.59 -4.75
N LEU A 37 7.76 9.71 -4.73
CA LEU A 37 9.12 9.98 -5.14
C LEU A 37 9.50 9.04 -6.28
N GLU A 38 10.37 9.51 -7.17
CA GLU A 38 10.97 8.69 -8.22
C GLU A 38 11.75 7.53 -7.56
N MET A 39 11.41 6.30 -7.94
CA MET A 39 12.00 5.09 -7.37
C MET A 39 12.94 4.43 -8.37
N GLY A 40 12.44 4.14 -9.57
CA GLY A 40 13.22 3.42 -10.56
C GLY A 40 12.74 3.62 -11.98
N LYS A 41 13.56 3.14 -12.91
CA LYS A 41 13.26 3.10 -14.34
C LYS A 41 13.10 1.66 -14.78
N PHE A 42 12.10 1.41 -15.62
CA PHE A 42 11.92 0.11 -16.26
C PHE A 42 13.15 -0.25 -17.09
N VAL A 43 13.65 -1.47 -16.91
CA VAL A 43 14.71 -2.04 -17.73
C VAL A 43 14.10 -3.05 -18.70
N HIS A 44 13.49 -4.11 -18.17
CA HIS A 44 12.82 -5.14 -18.97
C HIS A 44 11.82 -5.95 -18.14
N ALA A 45 10.94 -6.67 -18.82
CA ALA A 45 10.05 -7.65 -18.19
C ALA A 45 10.76 -9.01 -18.04
N CYS A 46 10.64 -9.65 -16.88
CA CYS A 46 11.20 -10.96 -16.59
C CYS A 46 10.13 -11.83 -15.91
N GLU A 47 9.73 -12.94 -16.55
CA GLU A 47 8.76 -13.91 -16.00
C GLU A 47 7.42 -13.31 -15.51
N GLY A 48 6.98 -12.19 -16.09
CA GLY A 48 5.76 -11.49 -15.69
C GLY A 48 5.96 -10.41 -14.63
N GLU A 49 7.19 -10.22 -14.15
CA GLU A 49 7.60 -9.12 -13.29
C GLU A 49 8.32 -8.03 -14.08
N MET A 50 8.40 -6.83 -13.49
CA MET A 50 9.09 -5.69 -14.07
C MET A 50 10.40 -5.49 -13.35
N VAL A 51 11.52 -5.65 -14.06
CA VAL A 51 12.85 -5.36 -13.52
C VAL A 51 13.13 -3.87 -13.69
N CYS A 52 13.43 -3.20 -12.60
CA CYS A 52 13.69 -1.77 -12.56
C CYS A 52 15.07 -1.47 -11.97
N GLU A 53 15.74 -0.47 -12.54
CA GLU A 53 16.96 0.11 -11.98
C GLU A 53 16.58 1.22 -10.99
N SER A 54 17.14 1.18 -9.78
CA SER A 54 16.94 2.23 -8.79
C SER A 54 17.63 3.52 -9.24
N ILE A 55 16.86 4.62 -9.23
CA ILE A 55 17.39 5.98 -9.40
C ILE A 55 17.36 6.75 -8.09
N ASN A 56 16.99 6.09 -6.99
CA ASN A 56 16.89 6.65 -5.66
C ASN A 56 18.09 6.19 -4.80
N PRO A 57 18.71 7.08 -4.01
CA PRO A 57 19.76 6.70 -3.07
C PRO A 57 19.25 5.80 -1.93
N LYS A 58 17.93 5.70 -1.72
CA LYS A 58 17.32 4.85 -0.68
C LYS A 58 16.81 3.54 -1.26
N VAL A 59 16.74 2.51 -0.42
CA VAL A 59 16.24 1.18 -0.79
C VAL A 59 14.72 1.10 -0.55
N PRO A 60 13.92 0.54 -1.47
CA PRO A 60 12.50 0.40 -1.24
C PRO A 60 12.19 -0.70 -0.23
N HIS A 61 11.13 -0.52 0.56
CA HIS A 61 10.62 -1.62 1.40
C HIS A 61 10.07 -2.77 0.55
N PHE A 62 10.31 -4.01 0.98
CA PHE A 62 9.61 -5.17 0.43
C PHE A 62 8.09 -5.02 0.54
N ASN A 63 7.37 -5.47 -0.48
CA ASN A 63 5.92 -5.31 -0.61
C ASN A 63 5.41 -3.86 -0.62
N ALA A 64 6.28 -2.85 -0.79
CA ALA A 64 5.83 -1.47 -0.95
C ALA A 64 5.06 -1.31 -2.26
N GLN A 65 3.97 -0.54 -2.21
CA GLN A 65 3.17 -0.23 -3.39
C GLN A 65 3.95 0.70 -4.32
N ILE A 66 3.97 0.34 -5.61
CA ILE A 66 4.55 1.13 -6.69
C ILE A 66 3.44 1.78 -7.51
N PHE A 67 3.71 3.01 -7.93
CA PHE A 67 2.79 3.89 -8.61
C PHE A 67 3.41 4.43 -9.91
N LEU A 68 2.54 4.89 -10.81
CA LEU A 68 2.90 5.79 -11.91
C LEU A 68 2.86 7.25 -11.43
N GLU A 69 3.31 8.16 -12.29
CA GLU A 69 3.30 9.61 -12.01
C GLU A 69 1.90 10.13 -11.66
N ASN A 70 0.86 9.56 -12.28
CA ASN A 70 -0.54 9.88 -12.01
C ASN A 70 -1.08 9.24 -10.69
N LYS A 71 -0.21 8.69 -9.84
CA LYS A 71 -0.54 7.97 -8.60
C LYS A 71 -1.38 6.70 -8.79
N THR A 72 -1.45 6.16 -10.00
CA THR A 72 -2.10 4.86 -10.25
C THR A 72 -1.18 3.75 -9.74
N ALA A 73 -1.73 2.91 -8.88
CA ALA A 73 -1.05 1.71 -8.38
C ALA A 73 -0.81 0.73 -9.53
N VAL A 74 0.43 0.25 -9.70
CA VAL A 74 0.79 -0.70 -10.75
C VAL A 74 1.22 -2.07 -10.26
N GLY A 75 1.67 -2.14 -9.02
CA GLY A 75 2.29 -3.34 -8.49
C GLY A 75 2.92 -3.07 -7.15
N LYS A 76 3.64 -4.05 -6.65
CA LYS A 76 4.39 -3.96 -5.41
C LYS A 76 5.81 -4.48 -5.60
N VAL A 77 6.74 -4.00 -4.79
CA VAL A 77 8.12 -4.49 -4.78
C VAL A 77 8.14 -5.94 -4.28
N ASP A 78 8.77 -6.85 -5.03
CA ASP A 78 8.94 -8.25 -4.62
C ASP A 78 10.37 -8.53 -4.17
N GLU A 79 11.34 -8.22 -5.03
CA GLU A 79 12.76 -8.48 -4.76
C GLU A 79 13.62 -7.22 -4.91
N VAL A 80 14.67 -7.11 -4.10
CA VAL A 80 15.71 -6.07 -4.21
C VAL A 80 17.05 -6.79 -4.34
N LEU A 81 17.81 -6.45 -5.38
CA LEU A 81 19.03 -7.14 -5.79
C LEU A 81 20.05 -6.17 -6.39
N GLY A 82 21.21 -6.71 -6.80
CA GLY A 82 22.30 -5.94 -7.37
C GLY A 82 23.28 -5.39 -6.32
N PRO A 83 24.41 -4.83 -6.77
CA PRO A 83 25.41 -4.23 -5.89
C PRO A 83 24.91 -2.92 -5.26
N ILE A 84 25.49 -2.52 -4.12
CA ILE A 84 25.10 -1.29 -3.38
C ILE A 84 25.17 -0.01 -4.24
N ASN A 85 26.07 0.04 -5.23
CA ASN A 85 26.21 1.17 -6.13
C ASN A 85 25.21 1.17 -7.30
N GLN A 86 24.54 0.05 -7.57
CA GLN A 86 23.58 -0.09 -8.65
C GLN A 86 22.50 -1.11 -8.23
N VAL A 87 21.54 -0.63 -7.46
CA VAL A 87 20.44 -1.45 -6.94
C VAL A 87 19.40 -1.65 -8.03
N PHE A 88 18.97 -2.89 -8.19
CA PHE A 88 17.82 -3.28 -9.00
C PHE A 88 16.70 -3.78 -8.09
N PHE A 89 15.47 -3.68 -8.55
CA PHE A 89 14.34 -4.27 -7.85
C PHE A 89 13.30 -4.79 -8.83
N THR A 90 12.57 -5.81 -8.44
CA THR A 90 11.44 -6.34 -9.21
C THR A 90 10.13 -5.80 -8.67
N ILE A 91 9.21 -5.54 -9.58
CA ILE A 91 7.84 -5.18 -9.26
C ILE A 91 6.94 -6.31 -9.73
N LYS A 92 6.18 -6.87 -8.80
CA LYS A 92 5.07 -7.77 -9.10
C LYS A 92 3.86 -6.93 -9.53
N PRO A 93 3.43 -6.99 -10.79
CA PRO A 93 2.28 -6.22 -11.26
C PRO A 93 1.00 -6.68 -10.55
N THR A 94 0.05 -5.75 -10.36
CA THR A 94 -1.31 -6.12 -9.95
C THR A 94 -2.09 -6.72 -11.11
N GLU A 95 -3.19 -7.39 -10.82
CA GLU A 95 -4.06 -8.00 -11.82
C GLU A 95 -4.48 -6.99 -12.90
N GLY A 96 -4.37 -7.40 -14.17
CA GLY A 96 -4.67 -6.55 -15.33
C GLY A 96 -3.50 -5.72 -15.86
N ILE A 97 -2.34 -5.71 -15.18
CA ILE A 97 -1.15 -5.01 -15.64
C ILE A 97 -0.15 -6.01 -16.21
N GLN A 98 0.30 -5.77 -17.44
CA GLN A 98 1.27 -6.62 -18.13
C GLN A 98 2.64 -5.96 -18.07
N ALA A 99 3.64 -6.65 -17.53
CA ALA A 99 5.01 -6.13 -17.45
C ALA A 99 5.57 -5.70 -18.82
N THR A 100 5.16 -6.39 -19.89
CA THR A 100 5.57 -6.11 -21.27
C THR A 100 4.92 -4.88 -21.90
N SER A 101 3.94 -4.25 -21.25
CA SER A 101 3.34 -3.00 -21.75
C SER A 101 4.21 -1.77 -21.52
N PHE A 102 5.20 -1.87 -20.63
CA PHE A 102 6.13 -0.79 -20.31
C PHE A 102 7.36 -0.83 -21.21
N LYS A 103 7.96 0.33 -21.41
CA LYS A 103 9.15 0.53 -22.23
C LYS A 103 10.34 0.90 -21.37
N GLU A 104 11.53 0.59 -21.86
CA GLU A 104 12.77 0.96 -21.19
C GLU A 104 12.81 2.48 -20.92
N GLY A 105 13.11 2.85 -19.68
CA GLY A 105 13.12 4.24 -19.22
C GLY A 105 11.81 4.74 -18.61
N ASP A 106 10.71 3.99 -18.70
CA ASP A 106 9.46 4.35 -18.00
C ASP A 106 9.71 4.46 -16.50
N LYS A 107 9.23 5.55 -15.90
CA LYS A 107 9.49 5.86 -14.49
C LYS A 107 8.41 5.29 -13.58
N PHE A 108 8.86 4.74 -12.46
CA PHE A 108 8.02 4.27 -11.37
C PHE A 108 8.28 5.04 -10.09
N TYR A 109 7.24 5.15 -9.28
CA TYR A 109 7.21 5.98 -8.09
C TYR A 109 6.79 5.20 -6.86
N ILE A 110 7.25 5.64 -5.69
CA ILE A 110 6.96 5.02 -4.40
C ILE A 110 6.54 6.09 -3.38
N GLY A 111 5.75 5.71 -2.37
CA GLY A 111 5.47 6.57 -1.23
C GLY A 111 6.74 6.93 -0.46
N SER A 112 6.90 8.20 -0.10
CA SER A 112 8.07 8.71 0.63
C SER A 112 8.37 7.97 1.96
N GLU A 113 7.32 7.41 2.57
CA GLU A 113 7.33 6.67 3.82
C GLU A 113 7.72 5.19 3.67
N LYS A 114 7.91 4.72 2.44
CA LYS A 114 8.24 3.32 2.10
C LYS A 114 9.67 3.17 1.58
N LEU A 115 10.58 4.04 2.04
CA LEU A 115 12.01 4.00 1.73
C LEU A 115 12.85 3.77 3.00
N LEU A 116 13.85 2.89 2.88
CA LEU A 116 14.86 2.58 3.90
C LEU A 116 16.14 3.38 3.63
N PRO A 117 16.76 4.00 4.66
CA PRO A 117 18.10 4.59 4.54
C PRO A 117 19.15 3.49 4.30
N LEU A 118 20.25 3.86 3.63
CA LEU A 118 21.41 2.98 3.38
C LEU A 118 22.57 3.20 4.36
N ASP A 119 22.43 4.14 5.29
CA ASP A 119 23.44 4.50 6.30
C ASP A 119 23.48 3.53 7.50
#